data_AF-A0A837IB74-F1
#
_entry.id   AF-A0A837IB74-F1
#
_cell.length_a   1.000
_cell.length_b   1.000
_cell.length_c   1.000
_cell.angle_alpha   90.00
_cell.angle_beta   90.00
_cell.angle_gamma   90.00
#
_symmetry.space_group_name_H-M   'P 1'
#
loop_
_entity.id
_entity.type
_entity.pdbx_description
1 polymer ?
#
loop_
_entity_poly.entity_id
_entity_poly.type
_entity_poly.pdbx_seq_one_letter_code
_entity_poly.pdbx_strand_id
1 'polypeptide(L)'
;MKKYFNLTLICLILALAYGIFINGKPQTISSTENAVFATLLPTSESFKIAVVGDFGDPQPSPAKNVADLIRVLEVDAIVTTGDNNYPNGSIDGFVSNTYPYYGQFIDSQAFFPTLGNHDWGYPDENSYSAETLPSSQYFNYLPGNRRYYTTTFGNGLVQIFVLDTDRREPDGNTFDSAQGQWFQNEIIHSPAVYKLVFTHEPFFSSCGKKNSSVTPWPFKDLGITAVFSGHCHLYERLNVNGLTYIVNGAGGGGQIDQFTTITTESIIQYNEQRGAILIEANQTSIKISFVTVSGLFVDQFYIDAGAQQAHP
;
A
#
# COMPACT_ATOMS: atom_id res chain seq x y z
N MET A 1 -5.11 -29.54 26.35
CA MET A 1 -6.55 -29.35 26.08
C MET A 1 -6.78 -27.94 25.55
N LYS A 2 -6.76 -27.78 24.22
CA LYS A 2 -7.27 -26.60 23.51
C LYS A 2 -8.13 -27.15 22.36
N LYS A 3 -9.39 -26.72 22.33
CA LYS A 3 -10.43 -27.17 21.40
C LYS A 3 -10.18 -26.54 20.02
N TYR A 4 -10.02 -27.36 19.00
CA TYR A 4 -10.16 -26.94 17.61
C TYR A 4 -11.65 -26.70 17.35
N PHE A 5 -12.03 -25.46 17.06
CA PHE A 5 -13.37 -25.16 16.57
C PHE A 5 -13.42 -25.55 15.09
N ASN A 6 -14.31 -26.49 14.77
CA ASN A 6 -14.49 -27.10 13.46
C ASN A 6 -14.91 -26.05 12.40
N LEU A 7 -13.99 -25.71 11.50
CA LEU A 7 -14.29 -24.99 10.25
C LEU A 7 -15.17 -25.83 9.29
N THR A 8 -15.33 -27.12 9.55
CA THR A 8 -16.09 -28.07 8.74
C THR A 8 -17.62 -27.85 8.79
N LEU A 9 -18.14 -27.10 9.76
CA LEU A 9 -19.59 -26.92 9.92
C LEU A 9 -20.18 -25.75 9.12
N ILE A 10 -19.36 -24.77 8.73
CA ILE A 10 -19.85 -23.56 8.02
C ILE A 10 -20.06 -23.84 6.52
N CYS A 11 -19.25 -24.69 5.89
CA CYS A 11 -19.47 -25.09 4.49
C CYS A 11 -20.72 -25.96 4.30
N LEU A 12 -21.22 -26.63 5.35
CA LEU A 12 -22.41 -27.47 5.25
C LEU A 12 -23.72 -26.66 5.16
N ILE A 13 -23.73 -25.41 5.62
CA ILE A 13 -24.95 -24.60 5.69
C ILE A 13 -25.25 -23.91 4.34
N LEU A 14 -24.23 -23.60 3.53
CA LEU A 14 -24.44 -22.95 2.23
C LEU A 14 -24.78 -23.93 1.10
N ALA A 15 -24.35 -25.19 1.18
CA ALA A 15 -24.69 -26.22 0.19
C ALA A 15 -26.18 -26.66 0.25
N LEU A 16 -26.87 -26.39 1.36
CA LEU A 16 -28.30 -26.69 1.52
C LEU A 16 -29.23 -25.59 0.98
N ALA A 17 -28.70 -24.41 0.61
CA ALA A 17 -29.51 -23.27 0.17
C ALA A 17 -29.88 -23.30 -1.34
N TYR A 18 -29.22 -24.13 -2.15
CA TYR A 18 -29.53 -24.31 -3.58
C TYR A 18 -29.88 -25.76 -3.87
N GLY A 19 -31.11 -26.15 -3.51
CA GLY A 19 -31.71 -27.38 -4.02
C GLY A 19 -31.98 -27.25 -5.53
N ILE A 20 -31.16 -27.89 -6.36
CA ILE A 20 -31.40 -27.98 -7.81
C ILE A 20 -32.58 -28.94 -8.02
N PHE A 21 -33.72 -28.40 -8.46
CA PHE A 21 -34.87 -29.19 -8.90
C PHE A 21 -34.80 -29.39 -10.41
N ILE A 22 -34.77 -30.65 -10.86
CA ILE A 22 -35.08 -31.01 -12.25
C ILE A 22 -36.39 -31.81 -12.20
N ASN A 23 -37.43 -31.33 -12.88
CA ASN A 23 -38.79 -31.90 -12.86
C ASN A 23 -39.42 -32.07 -11.45
N GLY A 24 -39.12 -31.15 -10.52
CA GLY A 24 -39.84 -31.05 -9.25
C GLY A 24 -39.54 -32.15 -8.22
N LYS A 25 -38.44 -32.90 -8.35
CA LYS A 25 -37.98 -33.86 -7.33
C LYS A 25 -36.59 -33.51 -6.81
N PRO A 26 -36.34 -33.56 -5.49
CA PRO A 26 -35.01 -33.39 -4.93
C PRO A 26 -34.12 -34.57 -5.32
N GLN A 27 -32.93 -34.30 -5.85
CA GLN A 27 -31.91 -35.30 -6.15
C GLN A 27 -30.84 -35.31 -5.05
N THR A 28 -30.44 -36.50 -4.61
CA THR A 28 -29.24 -36.70 -3.79
C THR A 28 -28.01 -36.60 -4.69
N ILE A 29 -27.25 -35.51 -4.55
CA ILE A 29 -25.98 -35.32 -5.27
C ILE A 29 -24.94 -36.28 -4.67
N SER A 30 -24.24 -37.02 -5.53
CA SER A 30 -23.16 -37.94 -5.14
C SER A 30 -22.01 -37.18 -4.46
N SER A 31 -21.34 -37.81 -3.49
CA SER A 31 -20.16 -37.25 -2.81
C SER A 31 -19.01 -36.91 -3.78
N THR A 32 -18.98 -37.54 -4.95
CA THR A 32 -18.00 -37.26 -6.02
C THR A 32 -18.28 -35.95 -6.75
N GLU A 33 -19.54 -35.57 -6.95
CA GLU A 33 -19.90 -34.31 -7.63
C GLU A 33 -19.68 -33.09 -6.71
N ASN A 34 -19.93 -33.24 -5.40
CA ASN A 34 -19.56 -32.22 -4.42
C ASN A 34 -18.04 -31.96 -4.38
N ALA A 35 -17.21 -32.98 -4.63
CA ALA A 35 -15.76 -32.83 -4.71
C ALA A 35 -15.33 -32.10 -6.00
N VAL A 36 -16.05 -32.29 -7.12
CA VAL A 36 -15.79 -31.61 -8.41
C VAL A 36 -16.23 -30.14 -8.37
N PHE A 37 -17.31 -29.80 -7.67
CA PHE A 37 -17.72 -28.39 -7.49
C PHE A 37 -16.90 -27.65 -6.43
N ALA A 38 -16.43 -28.33 -5.38
CA ALA A 38 -15.51 -27.74 -4.41
C ALA A 38 -14.08 -27.52 -4.96
N THR A 39 -13.74 -28.13 -6.11
CA THR A 39 -12.45 -27.95 -6.79
C THR A 39 -12.48 -26.92 -7.92
N LEU A 40 -13.63 -26.29 -8.20
CA LEU A 40 -13.79 -25.24 -9.22
C LEU A 40 -13.95 -23.83 -8.65
N LEU A 41 -13.93 -23.65 -7.33
CA LEU A 41 -13.61 -22.35 -6.75
C LEU A 41 -12.10 -22.35 -6.54
N PRO A 42 -11.29 -21.69 -7.38
CA PRO A 42 -10.01 -21.23 -6.87
C PRO A 42 -10.36 -20.40 -5.63
N THR A 43 -9.99 -20.89 -4.45
CA THR A 43 -9.68 -19.97 -3.36
C THR A 43 -8.51 -19.18 -3.89
N SER A 44 -8.78 -18.12 -4.65
CA SER A 44 -7.74 -17.24 -5.11
C SER A 44 -7.17 -16.65 -3.84
N GLU A 45 -6.04 -17.18 -3.40
CA GLU A 45 -5.31 -16.63 -2.27
C GLU A 45 -5.08 -15.16 -2.62
N SER A 46 -5.81 -14.29 -1.92
CA SER A 46 -5.69 -12.86 -2.08
C SER A 46 -4.43 -12.43 -1.35
N PHE A 47 -3.50 -11.76 -2.02
CA PHE A 47 -2.36 -11.16 -1.35
C PHE A 47 -2.78 -9.83 -0.74
N LYS A 48 -2.52 -9.64 0.56
CA LYS A 48 -2.94 -8.47 1.32
C LYS A 48 -1.76 -7.57 1.67
N ILE A 49 -1.87 -6.29 1.31
CA ILE A 49 -0.87 -5.28 1.61
C ILE A 49 -1.53 -4.17 2.45
N ALA A 50 -0.96 -3.84 3.60
CA ALA A 50 -1.27 -2.58 4.25
C ALA A 50 -0.41 -1.46 3.68
N VAL A 51 -1.00 -0.29 3.44
CA VAL A 51 -0.26 0.94 3.11
C VAL A 51 -0.46 1.99 4.19
N VAL A 52 0.64 2.54 4.69
CA VAL A 52 0.66 3.54 5.77
C VAL A 52 1.78 4.56 5.54
N GLY A 53 1.49 5.84 5.63
CA GLY A 53 2.47 6.93 5.58
C GLY A 53 2.41 7.80 6.82
N ASP A 54 3.48 8.55 7.08
CA ASP A 54 3.48 9.64 8.05
C ASP A 54 3.01 9.14 9.43
N PHE A 55 3.71 8.15 10.00
CA PHE A 55 3.30 7.45 11.23
C PHE A 55 4.37 7.45 12.33
N GLY A 56 5.62 7.78 12.03
CA GLY A 56 6.75 7.57 12.94
C GLY A 56 6.90 8.58 14.08
N ASP A 57 5.81 9.10 14.63
CA ASP A 57 5.82 10.20 15.61
C ASP A 57 6.10 9.73 17.05
N PRO A 58 6.80 10.56 17.87
CA PRO A 58 7.05 10.24 19.26
C PRO A 58 5.78 10.22 20.10
N GLN A 59 5.79 9.39 21.15
CA GLN A 59 4.62 9.23 22.02
C GLN A 59 4.36 10.47 22.90
N PRO A 60 3.08 10.76 23.20
CA PRO A 60 1.87 10.05 22.75
C PRO A 60 1.52 10.39 21.29
N SER A 61 1.32 9.37 20.46
CA SER A 61 0.96 9.54 19.04
C SER A 61 -0.15 8.55 18.62
N PRO A 62 -1.10 8.98 17.75
CA PRO A 62 -2.09 8.10 17.13
C PRO A 62 -1.51 6.92 16.34
N ALA A 63 -0.22 6.94 16.00
CA ALA A 63 0.47 5.90 15.24
C ALA A 63 0.27 4.48 15.78
N LYS A 64 0.24 4.34 17.11
CA LYS A 64 -0.02 3.04 17.74
C LYS A 64 -1.37 2.46 17.33
N ASN A 65 -2.41 3.28 17.25
CA ASN A 65 -3.76 2.84 16.91
C ASN A 65 -3.85 2.39 15.44
N VAL A 66 -3.09 3.04 14.55
CA VAL A 66 -2.98 2.63 13.14
C VAL A 66 -2.21 1.31 13.02
N ALA A 67 -1.13 1.14 13.78
CA ALA A 67 -0.42 -0.14 13.83
C ALA A 67 -1.27 -1.28 14.42
N ASP A 68 -2.08 -0.99 15.45
CA ASP A 68 -3.05 -1.95 16.01
C ASP A 68 -4.10 -2.35 14.97
N LEU A 69 -4.63 -1.39 14.20
CA LEU A 69 -5.50 -1.65 13.06
C LEU A 69 -4.84 -2.59 12.05
N ILE A 70 -3.62 -2.26 11.58
CA ILE A 70 -2.91 -3.07 10.58
C ILE A 70 -2.73 -4.52 11.05
N ARG A 71 -2.42 -4.73 12.34
CA ARG A 71 -2.31 -6.09 12.91
C ARG A 71 -3.61 -6.87 12.86
N VAL A 72 -4.76 -6.22 13.01
CA VAL A 72 -6.08 -6.87 12.93
C VAL A 72 -6.52 -7.14 11.48
N LEU A 73 -5.97 -6.41 10.50
CA LEU A 73 -6.26 -6.64 9.08
C LEU A 73 -5.61 -7.92 8.52
N GLU A 74 -4.71 -8.56 9.27
CA GLU A 74 -4.02 -9.82 8.90
C GLU A 74 -3.38 -9.73 7.51
N VAL A 75 -2.52 -8.72 7.31
CA VAL A 75 -1.83 -8.47 6.04
C VAL A 75 -0.56 -9.30 5.88
N ASP A 76 -0.19 -9.56 4.63
CA ASP A 76 1.02 -10.31 4.26
C ASP A 76 2.26 -9.40 4.19
N ALA A 77 2.06 -8.12 3.87
CA ALA A 77 3.12 -7.12 3.78
C ALA A 77 2.63 -5.72 4.15
N ILE A 78 3.57 -4.85 4.52
CA ILE A 78 3.36 -3.42 4.71
C ILE A 78 4.23 -2.68 3.70
N VAL A 79 3.65 -1.74 2.96
CA VAL A 79 4.41 -0.78 2.12
C VAL A 79 4.13 0.62 2.64
N THR A 80 5.15 1.44 2.85
CA THR A 80 4.91 2.80 3.37
C THR A 80 4.89 3.84 2.25
N THR A 81 4.32 5.01 2.54
CA THR A 81 4.40 6.20 1.68
C THR A 81 5.32 7.28 2.27
N GLY A 82 6.33 6.89 3.04
CA GLY A 82 7.34 7.81 3.58
C GLY A 82 7.04 8.36 4.97
N ASP A 83 8.02 9.12 5.46
CA ASP A 83 8.09 9.65 6.82
C ASP A 83 7.94 8.55 7.86
N ASN A 84 8.85 7.58 7.76
CA ASN A 84 8.84 6.36 8.56
C ASN A 84 9.26 6.61 10.01
N ASN A 85 9.94 7.73 10.27
CA ASN A 85 10.36 8.14 11.60
C ASN A 85 10.53 9.66 11.72
N TYR A 86 9.76 10.29 12.61
CA TYR A 86 9.87 11.68 12.98
C TYR A 86 10.79 11.89 14.19
N PRO A 87 11.32 13.11 14.38
CA PRO A 87 11.16 14.27 13.50
C PRO A 87 12.15 14.28 12.33
N ASN A 88 13.10 13.34 12.27
CA ASN A 88 14.25 13.51 11.38
C ASN A 88 14.91 12.18 10.97
N GLY A 89 14.21 11.05 10.96
CA GLY A 89 14.79 9.80 10.43
C GLY A 89 15.91 9.20 11.29
N SER A 90 16.18 9.76 12.48
CA SER A 90 17.24 9.30 13.37
C SER A 90 17.05 7.86 13.83
N ILE A 91 18.14 7.17 14.12
CA ILE A 91 18.04 5.78 14.56
C ILE A 91 17.34 5.64 15.91
N ASP A 92 17.61 6.53 16.86
CA ASP A 92 16.97 6.52 18.17
C ASP A 92 15.46 6.74 18.04
N GLY A 93 15.04 7.64 17.14
CA GLY A 93 13.63 7.82 16.79
C GLY A 93 13.05 6.53 16.21
N PHE A 94 13.73 5.88 15.26
CA PHE A 94 13.22 4.65 14.65
C PHE A 94 13.02 3.54 15.69
N VAL A 95 13.97 3.35 16.61
CA VAL A 95 13.91 2.37 17.69
C VAL A 95 12.80 2.67 18.69
N SER A 96 12.46 3.94 18.90
CA SER A 96 11.44 4.35 19.89
C SER A 96 10.04 4.52 19.32
N ASN A 97 9.91 4.99 18.07
CA ASN A 97 8.66 5.40 17.47
C ASN A 97 8.10 4.36 16.49
N THR A 98 8.97 3.60 15.82
CA THR A 98 8.57 2.76 14.68
C THR A 98 8.74 1.28 14.96
N TYR A 99 9.94 0.87 15.39
CA TYR A 99 10.25 -0.52 15.66
C TYR A 99 9.31 -1.20 16.68
N PRO A 100 8.85 -0.54 17.76
CA PRO A 100 7.93 -1.18 18.72
C PRO A 100 6.58 -1.59 18.13
N TYR A 101 6.17 -0.96 17.01
CA TYR A 101 4.87 -1.20 16.38
C TYR A 101 4.95 -2.10 15.16
N TYR A 102 6.06 -2.01 14.41
CA TYR A 102 6.24 -2.69 13.13
C TYR A 102 7.39 -3.71 13.12
N GLY A 103 8.13 -3.85 14.23
CA GLY A 103 9.31 -4.71 14.35
C GLY A 103 9.08 -6.15 13.90
N GLN A 104 7.91 -6.73 14.20
CA GLN A 104 7.54 -8.07 13.73
C GLN A 104 7.60 -8.19 12.20
N PHE A 105 7.07 -7.19 11.47
CA PHE A 105 7.09 -7.18 10.01
C PHE A 105 8.50 -6.89 9.48
N ILE A 106 9.27 -6.04 10.17
CA ILE A 106 10.65 -5.74 9.79
C ILE A 106 11.51 -7.00 9.91
N ASP A 107 11.44 -7.70 11.04
CA ASP A 107 12.20 -8.91 11.33
C ASP A 107 11.82 -10.06 10.39
N SER A 108 10.53 -10.14 10.00
CA SER A 108 10.03 -11.11 9.02
C SER A 108 10.21 -10.68 7.56
N GLN A 109 10.89 -9.54 7.31
CA GLN A 109 11.15 -9.01 5.96
C GLN A 109 9.89 -8.72 5.14
N ALA A 110 8.82 -8.29 5.82
CA ALA A 110 7.51 -7.97 5.27
C ALA A 110 7.19 -6.47 5.35
N PHE A 111 8.21 -5.61 5.53
CA PHE A 111 8.06 -4.16 5.66
C PHE A 111 8.86 -3.43 4.57
N PHE A 112 8.20 -2.68 3.71
CA PHE A 112 8.79 -2.06 2.52
C PHE A 112 8.65 -0.54 2.60
N PRO A 113 9.64 0.16 3.19
CA PRO A 113 9.59 1.60 3.35
C PRO A 113 9.81 2.34 2.03
N THR A 114 9.01 3.37 1.78
CA THR A 114 9.35 4.49 0.88
C THR A 114 10.02 5.57 1.72
N LEU A 115 11.01 6.29 1.19
CA LEU A 115 11.64 7.40 1.93
C LEU A 115 10.82 8.68 1.78
N GLY A 116 10.59 9.38 2.90
CA GLY A 116 10.02 10.71 2.93
C GLY A 116 11.02 11.79 3.33
N ASN A 117 10.57 13.05 3.35
CA ASN A 117 11.47 14.16 3.59
C ASN A 117 12.03 14.17 5.02
N HIS A 118 11.33 13.59 6.00
CA HIS A 118 11.84 13.46 7.35
C HIS A 118 12.86 12.33 7.49
N ASP A 119 12.83 11.31 6.63
CA ASP A 119 13.80 10.21 6.66
C ASP A 119 15.22 10.67 6.28
N TRP A 120 15.32 11.71 5.46
CA TRP A 120 16.56 12.36 5.05
C TRP A 120 17.12 13.37 6.07
N GLY A 121 16.54 13.45 7.27
CA GLY A 121 16.92 14.44 8.30
C GLY A 121 16.11 15.73 8.21
N TYR A 122 16.50 16.77 8.96
CA TYR A 122 15.76 18.03 8.90
C TYR A 122 15.91 18.69 7.51
N PRO A 123 14.84 19.31 6.98
CA PRO A 123 14.84 19.91 5.65
C PRO A 123 15.92 20.98 5.42
N ASP A 124 16.38 21.63 6.49
CA ASP A 124 17.22 22.84 6.44
C ASP A 124 18.51 22.77 7.30
N GLU A 125 18.72 21.72 8.11
CA GLU A 125 19.93 21.54 8.94
C GLU A 125 20.26 20.04 9.15
N ASN A 126 21.54 19.64 9.09
CA ASN A 126 21.97 18.28 9.42
C ASN A 126 21.24 17.13 8.68
N SER A 127 21.04 17.26 7.36
CA SER A 127 20.53 16.15 6.54
C SER A 127 21.52 14.98 6.53
N TYR A 128 20.98 13.76 6.44
CA TYR A 128 21.80 12.57 6.25
C TYR A 128 22.29 12.48 4.81
N SER A 129 23.45 11.85 4.61
CA SER A 129 23.86 11.45 3.27
C SER A 129 23.12 10.19 2.85
N ALA A 130 23.07 9.92 1.55
CA ALA A 130 22.42 8.73 1.01
C ALA A 130 23.02 7.42 1.56
N GLU A 131 24.30 7.44 1.93
CA GLU A 131 25.04 6.32 2.52
C GLU A 131 24.84 6.19 4.04
N THR A 132 24.30 7.23 4.68
CA THR A 132 24.19 7.32 6.14
C THR A 132 22.75 7.43 6.64
N LEU A 133 21.75 7.15 5.78
CA LEU A 133 20.34 7.07 6.15
C LEU A 133 20.17 6.09 7.34
N PRO A 134 19.81 6.57 8.55
CA PRO A 134 19.96 5.77 9.76
C PRO A 134 19.06 4.54 9.82
N SER A 135 17.86 4.62 9.25
CA SER A 135 16.90 3.50 9.25
C SER A 135 17.28 2.41 8.24
N SER A 136 18.12 2.71 7.23
CA SER A 136 18.51 1.75 6.18
C SER A 136 19.16 0.48 6.74
N GLN A 137 19.79 0.54 7.90
CA GLN A 137 20.41 -0.60 8.57
C GLN A 137 19.41 -1.68 9.04
N TYR A 138 18.12 -1.36 9.16
CA TYR A 138 17.04 -2.30 9.50
C TYR A 138 16.44 -2.97 8.27
N PHE A 139 16.80 -2.49 7.08
CA PHE A 139 16.22 -2.89 5.81
C PHE A 139 17.26 -3.55 4.90
N ASN A 140 18.20 -4.31 5.49
CA ASN A 140 19.28 -4.97 4.74
C ASN A 140 18.79 -5.99 3.70
N TYR A 141 17.54 -6.45 3.82
CA TYR A 141 16.88 -7.35 2.86
C TYR A 141 16.35 -6.62 1.62
N LEU A 142 16.27 -5.29 1.64
CA LEU A 142 15.85 -4.53 0.46
C LEU A 142 16.93 -4.56 -0.64
N PRO A 143 16.53 -4.51 -1.92
CA PRO A 143 17.46 -4.56 -3.04
C PRO A 143 18.32 -3.30 -3.14
N GLY A 144 19.46 -3.45 -3.83
CA GLY A 144 20.25 -2.31 -4.32
C GLY A 144 20.66 -1.33 -3.22
N ASN A 145 20.37 -0.05 -3.47
CA ASN A 145 20.71 1.04 -2.57
C ASN A 145 19.70 1.28 -1.45
N ARG A 146 18.57 0.53 -1.45
CA ARG A 146 17.49 0.58 -0.44
C ARG A 146 16.69 1.89 -0.40
N ARG A 147 16.99 2.86 -1.25
CA ARG A 147 16.28 4.15 -1.34
C ARG A 147 15.14 4.10 -2.34
N TYR A 148 15.40 3.48 -3.49
CA TYR A 148 14.41 3.11 -4.49
C TYR A 148 14.64 1.67 -4.92
N TYR A 149 13.55 0.93 -5.13
CA TYR A 149 13.61 -0.50 -5.43
C TYR A 149 12.25 -1.03 -5.92
N THR A 150 12.26 -2.27 -6.39
CA THR A 150 11.04 -3.00 -6.75
C THR A 150 11.03 -4.36 -6.07
N THR A 151 9.84 -4.86 -5.75
CA THR A 151 9.62 -6.23 -5.28
C THR A 151 8.27 -6.73 -5.78
N THR A 152 8.14 -8.05 -5.86
CA THR A 152 6.95 -8.71 -6.42
C THR A 152 6.35 -9.65 -5.41
N PHE A 153 5.03 -9.56 -5.25
CA PHE A 153 4.23 -10.29 -4.28
C PHE A 153 3.26 -11.25 -4.95
N GLY A 154 2.68 -12.16 -4.15
CA GLY A 154 1.59 -13.04 -4.58
C GLY A 154 1.93 -13.88 -5.81
N ASN A 155 3.16 -14.38 -5.91
CA ASN A 155 3.66 -15.16 -7.04
C ASN A 155 3.52 -14.44 -8.40
N GLY A 156 3.96 -13.18 -8.47
CA GLY A 156 3.90 -12.38 -9.70
C GLY A 156 2.65 -11.52 -9.84
N LEU A 157 1.77 -11.49 -8.83
CA LEU A 157 0.49 -10.80 -8.91
C LEU A 157 0.63 -9.28 -8.83
N VAL A 158 1.38 -8.80 -7.85
CA VAL A 158 1.57 -7.36 -7.59
C VAL A 158 3.05 -7.06 -7.60
N GLN A 159 3.50 -6.14 -8.44
CA GLN A 159 4.83 -5.56 -8.35
C GLN A 159 4.72 -4.13 -7.84
N ILE A 160 5.50 -3.82 -6.81
CA ILE A 160 5.61 -2.44 -6.31
C ILE A 160 6.88 -1.80 -6.85
N PHE A 161 6.83 -0.50 -7.09
CA PHE A 161 7.97 0.34 -7.45
C PHE A 161 8.02 1.46 -6.41
N VAL A 162 8.97 1.35 -5.49
CA VAL A 162 9.25 2.37 -4.48
C VAL A 162 10.26 3.32 -5.07
N LEU A 163 9.89 4.60 -5.14
CA LEU A 163 10.70 5.66 -5.72
C LEU A 163 11.04 6.70 -4.64
N ASP A 164 12.28 7.16 -4.63
CA ASP A 164 12.68 8.31 -3.82
C ASP A 164 12.56 9.58 -4.67
N THR A 165 11.55 10.40 -4.32
CA THR A 165 11.25 11.64 -5.04
C THR A 165 11.83 12.88 -4.34
N ASP A 166 12.54 12.70 -3.22
CA ASP A 166 13.15 13.80 -2.49
C ASP A 166 14.25 14.46 -3.34
N ARG A 167 14.37 15.78 -3.22
CA ARG A 167 15.41 16.57 -3.90
C ARG A 167 16.84 16.17 -3.51
N ARG A 168 17.01 15.44 -2.40
CA ARG A 168 18.30 14.98 -1.87
C ARG A 168 18.75 13.63 -2.46
N GLU A 169 17.90 12.95 -3.23
CA GLU A 169 18.26 11.67 -3.88
C GLU A 169 19.41 11.90 -4.89
N PRO A 170 20.62 11.33 -4.65
CA PRO A 170 21.78 11.56 -5.52
C PRO A 170 21.66 10.97 -6.92
N ASP A 171 20.86 9.91 -7.10
CA ASP A 171 20.58 9.32 -8.43
C ASP A 171 19.48 10.11 -9.19
N GLY A 172 18.99 11.20 -8.58
CA GLY A 172 18.02 12.17 -9.10
C GLY A 172 16.57 11.69 -9.05
N ASN A 173 15.63 12.64 -9.00
CA ASN A 173 14.19 12.40 -8.83
C ASN A 173 13.34 12.67 -10.09
N THR A 174 13.97 12.88 -11.24
CA THR A 174 13.28 13.08 -12.54
C THR A 174 13.24 11.80 -13.37
N PHE A 175 12.35 11.73 -14.36
CA PHE A 175 12.20 10.53 -15.19
C PHE A 175 13.44 10.22 -16.07
N ASP A 176 14.26 11.23 -16.36
CA ASP A 176 15.52 11.10 -17.09
C ASP A 176 16.75 10.90 -16.18
N SER A 177 16.58 10.89 -14.86
CA SER A 177 17.67 10.65 -13.89
C SER A 177 18.17 9.21 -13.91
N ALA A 178 19.23 8.90 -13.16
CA ALA A 178 19.70 7.52 -13.02
C ALA A 178 18.63 6.61 -12.39
N GLN A 179 17.90 7.11 -11.39
CA GLN A 179 16.72 6.42 -10.84
C GLN A 179 15.62 6.27 -11.89
N GLY A 180 15.32 7.31 -12.67
CA GLY A 180 14.31 7.25 -13.73
C GLY A 180 14.64 6.24 -14.83
N GLN A 181 15.91 6.12 -15.22
CA GLN A 181 16.39 5.10 -16.16
C GLN A 181 16.32 3.69 -15.56
N TRP A 182 16.65 3.55 -14.27
CA TRP A 182 16.46 2.28 -13.55
C TRP A 182 14.98 1.86 -13.57
N PHE A 183 14.06 2.76 -13.22
CA PHE A 183 12.63 2.46 -13.23
C PHE A 183 12.13 2.06 -14.61
N GLN A 184 12.55 2.77 -15.67
CA GLN A 184 12.24 2.40 -17.06
C GLN A 184 12.71 0.99 -17.41
N ASN A 185 13.90 0.59 -16.96
CA ASN A 185 14.39 -0.76 -17.19
C ASN A 185 13.58 -1.81 -16.42
N GLU A 186 13.20 -1.56 -15.17
CA GLU A 186 12.42 -2.52 -14.38
C GLU A 186 10.98 -2.67 -14.90
N ILE A 187 10.33 -1.57 -15.27
CA ILE A 187 8.91 -1.58 -15.65
C ILE A 187 8.67 -2.32 -16.98
N ILE A 188 9.57 -2.17 -17.96
CA ILE A 188 9.42 -2.84 -19.28
C ILE A 188 9.56 -4.36 -19.20
N HIS A 189 10.21 -4.88 -18.15
CA HIS A 189 10.39 -6.31 -17.93
C HIS A 189 9.38 -6.91 -16.96
N SER A 190 8.48 -6.11 -16.39
CA SER A 190 7.51 -6.55 -15.38
C SER A 190 6.38 -7.39 -15.99
N PRO A 191 6.25 -8.68 -15.63
CA PRO A 191 5.10 -9.50 -16.03
C PRO A 191 3.90 -9.36 -15.07
N ALA A 192 4.00 -8.48 -14.05
CA ALA A 192 3.02 -8.43 -12.98
C ALA A 192 1.66 -7.92 -13.46
N VAL A 193 0.59 -8.49 -12.89
CA VAL A 193 -0.80 -8.13 -13.22
C VAL A 193 -1.08 -6.70 -12.75
N TYR A 194 -0.69 -6.37 -11.52
CA TYR A 194 -0.82 -5.03 -10.96
C TYR A 194 0.56 -4.44 -10.69
N LYS A 195 0.73 -3.19 -11.09
CA LYS A 195 1.98 -2.42 -10.93
C LYS A 195 1.67 -1.18 -10.11
N LEU A 196 2.19 -1.10 -8.90
CA LEU A 196 1.89 -0.01 -7.95
C LEU A 196 3.13 0.84 -7.74
N VAL A 197 2.99 2.16 -7.79
CA VAL A 197 4.09 3.08 -7.51
C VAL A 197 3.89 3.70 -6.14
N PHE A 198 4.96 3.80 -5.37
CA PHE A 198 4.99 4.47 -4.07
C PHE A 198 6.02 5.60 -4.09
N THR A 199 5.56 6.76 -3.69
CA THR A 199 6.33 8.01 -3.54
C THR A 199 5.96 8.62 -2.19
N HIS A 200 6.70 9.64 -1.74
CA HIS A 200 6.32 10.33 -0.52
C HIS A 200 5.45 11.55 -0.79
N GLU A 201 5.97 12.56 -1.48
CA GLU A 201 5.19 13.75 -1.80
C GLU A 201 4.15 13.45 -2.89
N PRO A 202 2.88 13.87 -2.72
CA PRO A 202 1.86 13.65 -3.74
C PRO A 202 2.12 14.52 -4.96
N PHE A 203 2.07 13.93 -6.15
CA PHE A 203 2.03 14.67 -7.41
C PHE A 203 0.76 15.53 -7.55
N PHE A 204 -0.35 14.99 -7.04
CA PHE A 204 -1.67 15.62 -7.07
C PHE A 204 -2.35 15.42 -5.72
N SER A 205 -2.80 16.51 -5.12
CA SER A 205 -3.65 16.51 -3.92
C SER A 205 -4.35 17.86 -3.77
N SER A 206 -5.32 17.90 -2.86
CA SER A 206 -6.03 19.08 -2.42
C SER A 206 -5.38 19.75 -1.18
N CYS A 207 -4.16 19.36 -0.80
CA CYS A 207 -3.39 19.98 0.30
C CYS A 207 -2.60 21.23 -0.12
N GLY A 208 -2.73 21.68 -1.38
CA GLY A 208 -2.08 22.88 -1.87
C GLY A 208 -0.57 22.74 -2.00
N LYS A 209 0.19 23.50 -1.19
CA LYS A 209 1.66 23.64 -1.32
C LYS A 209 2.46 22.37 -0.96
N LYS A 210 1.79 21.33 -0.48
CA LYS A 210 2.38 20.03 -0.16
C LYS A 210 2.53 19.11 -1.38
N ASN A 211 2.06 19.52 -2.56
CA ASN A 211 2.31 18.74 -3.77
C ASN A 211 3.79 18.81 -4.15
N SER A 212 4.31 17.71 -4.67
CA SER A 212 5.69 17.66 -5.13
C SER A 212 5.95 18.68 -6.23
N SER A 213 7.13 19.28 -6.22
CA SER A 213 7.62 20.07 -7.36
C SER A 213 8.13 19.21 -8.51
N VAL A 214 8.26 17.90 -8.30
CA VAL A 214 8.68 16.93 -9.32
C VAL A 214 7.55 16.71 -10.31
N THR A 215 7.87 16.75 -11.60
CA THR A 215 6.90 16.41 -12.65
C THR A 215 6.52 14.93 -12.55
N PRO A 216 5.21 14.58 -12.57
CA PRO A 216 4.77 13.19 -12.57
C PRO A 216 5.36 12.44 -13.77
N TRP A 217 5.87 11.24 -13.54
CA TRP A 217 6.35 10.38 -14.63
C TRP A 217 5.16 9.84 -15.43
N PRO A 218 5.36 9.32 -16.67
CA PRO A 218 4.26 8.84 -17.52
C PRO A 218 3.71 7.48 -17.04
N PHE A 219 3.36 7.37 -15.75
CA PHE A 219 2.94 6.14 -15.08
C PHE A 219 1.78 5.45 -15.80
N LYS A 220 0.80 6.21 -16.28
CA LYS A 220 -0.35 5.65 -17.00
C LYS A 220 0.09 4.93 -18.27
N ASP A 221 0.93 5.59 -19.08
CA ASP A 221 1.41 5.04 -20.36
C ASP A 221 2.36 3.86 -20.14
N LEU A 222 2.98 3.77 -18.96
CA LEU A 222 3.81 2.64 -18.53
C LEU A 222 3.02 1.51 -17.87
N GLY A 223 1.68 1.57 -17.89
CA GLY A 223 0.82 0.50 -17.38
C GLY A 223 0.80 0.39 -15.86
N ILE A 224 1.03 1.49 -15.13
CA ILE A 224 0.85 1.56 -13.69
C ILE A 224 -0.65 1.50 -13.34
N THR A 225 -0.97 0.67 -12.35
CA THR A 225 -2.32 0.48 -11.80
C THR A 225 -2.76 1.67 -10.95
N ALA A 226 -1.90 2.08 -10.01
CA ALA A 226 -2.16 3.17 -9.07
C ALA A 226 -0.85 3.73 -8.50
N VAL A 227 -0.88 5.00 -8.11
CA VAL A 227 0.23 5.70 -7.46
C VAL A 227 -0.18 6.10 -6.05
N PHE A 228 0.68 5.79 -5.07
CA PHE A 228 0.46 6.03 -3.65
C PHE A 228 1.48 7.06 -3.14
N SER A 229 1.01 7.94 -2.26
CA SER A 229 1.79 9.03 -1.65
C SER A 229 1.34 9.30 -0.22
N GLY A 230 2.15 10.03 0.55
CA GLY A 230 1.94 10.44 1.94
C GLY A 230 2.00 11.96 2.06
N HIS A 231 2.76 12.48 3.03
CA HIS A 231 3.16 13.88 3.26
C HIS A 231 2.02 14.85 3.66
N CYS A 232 0.90 14.73 2.96
CA CYS A 232 -0.40 15.22 3.36
C CYS A 232 -0.98 14.32 4.44
N HIS A 233 -1.15 14.86 5.64
CA HIS A 233 -1.63 14.13 6.82
C HIS A 233 -3.14 13.90 6.81
N LEU A 234 -3.66 13.34 5.72
CA LEU A 234 -5.06 13.07 5.42
C LEU A 234 -5.17 11.91 4.41
N TYR A 235 -6.40 11.50 4.11
CA TYR A 235 -6.69 10.58 3.02
C TYR A 235 -7.34 11.31 1.84
N GLU A 236 -6.84 11.04 0.63
CA GLU A 236 -7.46 11.53 -0.60
C GLU A 236 -7.30 10.50 -1.72
N ARG A 237 -8.35 10.29 -2.52
CA ARG A 237 -8.25 9.56 -3.79
C ARG A 237 -8.62 10.48 -4.93
N LEU A 238 -7.78 10.47 -5.97
CA LEU A 238 -7.95 11.25 -7.19
C LEU A 238 -7.96 10.35 -8.42
N ASN A 239 -8.65 10.78 -9.47
CA ASN A 239 -8.52 10.21 -10.81
C ASN A 239 -7.97 11.30 -11.75
N VAL A 240 -6.70 11.16 -12.12
CA VAL A 240 -6.02 12.13 -12.98
C VAL A 240 -5.80 11.47 -14.33
N ASN A 241 -6.49 11.97 -15.36
CA ASN A 241 -6.43 11.44 -16.73
C ASN A 241 -6.67 9.92 -16.84
N GLY A 242 -7.51 9.34 -15.97
CA GLY A 242 -7.82 7.92 -15.94
C GLY A 242 -6.89 7.07 -15.09
N LEU A 243 -5.84 7.62 -14.47
CA LEU A 243 -4.99 6.92 -13.51
C LEU A 243 -5.40 7.26 -12.07
N THR A 244 -5.42 6.24 -11.21
CA THR A 244 -5.73 6.40 -9.79
C THR A 244 -4.50 6.89 -9.03
N TYR A 245 -4.64 8.03 -8.34
CA TYR A 245 -3.67 8.55 -7.37
C TYR A 245 -4.30 8.52 -5.98
N ILE A 246 -3.51 8.13 -4.98
CA ILE A 246 -3.98 8.01 -3.60
C ILE A 246 -2.97 8.65 -2.66
N VAL A 247 -3.46 9.50 -1.79
CA VAL A 247 -2.73 10.14 -0.71
C VAL A 247 -3.17 9.48 0.59
N ASN A 248 -2.21 8.97 1.36
CA ASN A 248 -2.43 8.40 2.68
C ASN A 248 -1.27 8.75 3.62
N GLY A 249 -1.24 10.00 4.09
CA GLY A 249 -0.45 10.39 5.27
C GLY A 249 -1.26 10.34 6.57
N ALA A 250 -2.34 9.55 6.59
CA ALA A 250 -3.20 9.41 7.74
C ALA A 250 -2.66 8.41 8.79
N GLY A 251 -1.37 8.04 8.75
CA GLY A 251 -0.79 6.99 9.58
C GLY A 251 -0.52 7.37 11.03
N GLY A 252 -0.70 8.64 11.41
CA GLY A 252 -0.76 9.08 12.80
C GLY A 252 0.30 10.10 13.23
N GLY A 253 1.17 10.52 12.31
CA GLY A 253 2.14 11.58 12.48
C GLY A 253 1.55 12.98 12.30
N GLY A 254 2.15 13.93 13.00
CA GLY A 254 1.79 15.35 13.02
C GLY A 254 0.32 15.64 13.33
N GLN A 255 -0.10 16.84 12.96
CA GLN A 255 -1.53 17.22 12.96
C GLN A 255 -2.20 16.76 11.67
N ILE A 256 -3.52 16.56 11.70
CA ILE A 256 -4.29 16.28 10.49
C ILE A 256 -4.38 17.56 9.65
N ASP A 257 -4.08 17.44 8.36
CA ASP A 257 -4.13 18.55 7.41
C ASP A 257 -5.56 18.93 7.00
N GLN A 258 -5.69 20.11 6.40
CA GLN A 258 -6.92 20.60 5.79
C GLN A 258 -6.83 20.56 4.26
N PHE A 259 -7.97 20.34 3.61
CA PHE A 259 -8.11 20.54 2.17
C PHE A 259 -8.15 22.04 1.88
N THR A 260 -7.12 22.55 1.21
CA THR A 260 -6.92 24.00 0.99
C THR A 260 -7.01 24.42 -0.48
N THR A 261 -7.02 23.45 -1.40
CA THR A 261 -7.12 23.69 -2.84
C THR A 261 -8.31 22.92 -3.41
N ILE A 262 -8.98 23.51 -4.41
CA ILE A 262 -10.00 22.81 -5.20
C ILE A 262 -9.28 22.02 -6.29
N THR A 263 -9.37 20.69 -6.22
CA THR A 263 -8.83 19.77 -7.23
C THR A 263 -9.98 19.00 -7.86
N THR A 264 -10.27 19.28 -9.14
CA THR A 264 -11.43 18.71 -9.85
C THR A 264 -11.36 17.19 -10.03
N GLU A 265 -10.15 16.65 -9.98
CA GLU A 265 -9.82 15.24 -10.09
C GLU A 265 -10.03 14.47 -8.77
N SER A 266 -10.24 15.19 -7.66
CA SER A 266 -10.47 14.58 -6.35
C SER A 266 -11.82 13.87 -6.33
N ILE A 267 -11.81 12.58 -5.94
CA ILE A 267 -12.99 11.73 -5.86
C ILE A 267 -13.46 11.57 -4.42
N ILE A 268 -12.51 11.38 -3.50
CA ILE A 268 -12.77 11.25 -2.06
C ILE A 268 -11.74 12.07 -1.30
N GLN A 269 -12.22 12.82 -0.32
CA GLN A 269 -11.43 13.59 0.64
C GLN A 269 -11.86 13.18 2.05
N TYR A 270 -10.91 12.83 2.91
CA TYR A 270 -11.20 12.50 4.30
C TYR A 270 -10.06 12.90 5.25
N ASN A 271 -10.39 13.67 6.28
CA ASN A 271 -9.44 14.18 7.27
C ASN A 271 -10.02 14.19 8.70
N GLU A 272 -10.90 13.23 9.04
CA GLU A 272 -11.49 13.15 10.39
C GLU A 272 -10.76 12.16 11.32
N GLN A 273 -10.33 11.02 10.78
CA GLN A 273 -9.64 9.98 11.55
C GLN A 273 -8.39 9.49 10.84
N ARG A 274 -7.44 9.01 11.64
CA ARG A 274 -6.26 8.27 11.18
C ARG A 274 -6.66 6.90 10.67
N GLY A 275 -5.81 6.29 9.84
CA GLY A 275 -6.11 5.01 9.22
C GLY A 275 -4.96 4.47 8.37
N ALA A 276 -5.24 3.35 7.71
CA ALA A 276 -4.36 2.73 6.74
C ALA A 276 -5.17 2.26 5.53
N ILE A 277 -4.49 2.08 4.41
CA ILE A 277 -5.10 1.44 3.25
C ILE A 277 -4.89 -0.07 3.36
N LEU A 278 -5.92 -0.84 3.04
CA LEU A 278 -5.85 -2.27 2.77
C LEU A 278 -5.98 -2.51 1.27
N ILE A 279 -4.97 -3.16 0.69
CA ILE A 279 -4.99 -3.67 -0.68
C ILE A 279 -5.20 -5.18 -0.61
N GLU A 280 -6.21 -5.69 -1.31
CA GLU A 280 -6.48 -7.12 -1.46
C GLU A 280 -6.43 -7.45 -2.96
N ALA A 281 -5.35 -8.10 -3.41
CA ALA A 281 -5.14 -8.42 -4.81
C ALA A 281 -5.42 -9.90 -5.08
N ASN A 282 -6.12 -10.19 -6.17
CA ASN A 282 -6.28 -11.52 -6.73
C ASN A 282 -6.15 -11.48 -8.27
N GLN A 283 -6.20 -12.64 -8.93
CA GLN A 283 -5.98 -12.74 -10.38
C GLN A 283 -6.98 -11.94 -11.24
N THR A 284 -8.14 -11.55 -10.70
CA THR A 284 -9.19 -10.86 -11.47
C THR A 284 -9.31 -9.37 -11.12
N SER A 285 -9.07 -9.00 -9.88
CA SER A 285 -9.17 -7.61 -9.41
C SER A 285 -8.19 -7.30 -8.28
N ILE A 286 -7.86 -6.01 -8.15
CA ILE A 286 -7.24 -5.43 -6.96
C ILE A 286 -8.26 -4.54 -6.27
N LYS A 287 -8.56 -4.85 -5.01
CA LYS A 287 -9.44 -4.06 -4.16
C LYS A 287 -8.60 -3.17 -3.26
N ILE A 288 -8.92 -1.88 -3.22
CA ILE A 288 -8.22 -0.89 -2.39
C ILE A 288 -9.25 -0.24 -1.48
N SER A 289 -8.97 -0.24 -0.17
CA SER A 289 -9.87 0.29 0.86
C SER A 289 -9.10 1.19 1.82
N PHE A 290 -9.63 2.36 2.17
CA PHE A 290 -9.11 3.12 3.32
C PHE A 290 -9.93 2.81 4.56
N VAL A 291 -9.25 2.31 5.60
CA VAL A 291 -9.86 1.88 6.86
C VAL A 291 -9.31 2.76 7.98
N THR A 292 -10.22 3.35 8.75
CA THR A 292 -9.85 4.19 9.89
C THR A 292 -9.52 3.35 11.13
N VAL A 293 -8.89 3.96 12.13
CA VAL A 293 -8.61 3.34 13.44
C VAL A 293 -9.86 2.87 14.19
N SER A 294 -11.05 3.35 13.84
CA SER A 294 -12.34 2.87 14.37
C SER A 294 -12.92 1.68 13.60
N GLY A 295 -12.26 1.23 12.54
CA GLY A 295 -12.72 0.16 11.65
C GLY A 295 -13.70 0.61 10.56
N LEU A 296 -13.97 1.92 10.44
CA LEU A 296 -14.81 2.46 9.36
C LEU A 296 -14.07 2.40 8.03
N PHE A 297 -14.71 1.80 7.02
CA PHE A 297 -14.33 1.88 5.62
C PHE A 297 -14.87 3.19 5.03
N VAL A 298 -13.98 4.16 4.82
CA VAL A 298 -14.34 5.46 4.25
C VAL A 298 -14.41 5.39 2.73
N ASP A 299 -13.53 4.59 2.14
CA ASP A 299 -13.47 4.37 0.70
C ASP A 299 -13.15 2.90 0.40
N GLN A 300 -13.72 2.39 -0.68
CA GLN A 300 -13.51 1.04 -1.16
C GLN A 300 -13.84 0.98 -2.66
N PHE A 301 -12.87 0.52 -3.46
CA PHE A 301 -13.05 0.38 -4.90
C PHE A 301 -12.19 -0.77 -5.45
N TYR A 302 -12.48 -1.16 -6.69
CA TYR A 302 -11.83 -2.26 -7.40
C TYR A 302 -11.23 -1.74 -8.70
N ILE A 303 -10.09 -2.32 -9.10
CA ILE A 303 -9.53 -2.18 -10.44
C ILE A 303 -9.38 -3.59 -11.01
N ASP A 304 -10.03 -3.85 -12.15
CA ASP A 304 -9.97 -5.14 -12.82
C ASP A 304 -8.64 -5.33 -13.56
N ALA A 305 -8.11 -6.56 -13.57
CA ALA A 305 -6.86 -6.90 -14.28
C ALA A 305 -6.93 -6.54 -15.79
N GLY A 306 -8.09 -6.72 -16.42
CA GLY A 306 -8.31 -6.46 -17.84
C GLY A 306 -8.43 -4.98 -18.22
N ALA A 307 -8.69 -4.10 -17.25
CA ALA A 307 -8.76 -2.65 -17.50
C ALA A 307 -7.38 -2.04 -17.82
N GLN A 308 -6.29 -2.78 -17.56
CA GLN A 308 -4.91 -2.32 -17.74
C GLN A 308 -4.26 -2.73 -19.06
N GLN A 309 -4.87 -3.68 -19.80
CA GLN A 309 -4.31 -4.19 -21.06
C GLN A 309 -4.75 -3.40 -22.31
N ALA A 310 -5.55 -2.34 -22.14
CA ALA A 310 -6.10 -1.57 -23.24
C ALA A 310 -5.16 -0.45 -23.72
N HIS A 311 -3.86 -0.70 -23.89
CA HIS A 311 -2.99 0.19 -24.68
C HIS A 311 -1.99 -0.64 -25.50
N PRO A 312 -1.90 -0.39 -26.83
CA PRO A 312 -1.12 -1.18 -27.79
C PRO A 312 0.40 -0.95 -27.68
#